data_AF-A0A077NEA5-F1
#
_entry.id   AF-A0A077NEA5-F1
#
_cell.length_a   1.000
_cell.length_b   1.000
_cell.length_c   1.000
_cell.angle_alpha   90.00
_cell.angle_beta   90.00
_cell.angle_gamma   90.00
#
_symmetry.space_group_name_H-M   'P 1'
#
loop_
_entity.id
_entity.type
_entity.pdbx_description
1 polymer ?
#
loop_
_entity_poly.entity_id
_entity_poly.type
_entity_poly.pdbx_seq_one_letter_code
_entity_poly.pdbx_strand_id
1 'polypeptide(L)' 'MNAKNKIGSTLESLNKYWNVLKSISVEHCHETGMLCIEEPFLHFDNGTNVEDIWHWFEDQNPYFQVAKIMY' A
#
# COMPACT_ATOMS: atom_id res chain seq x y z
N MET A 1 -9.84 9.21 -29.88
CA MET A 1 -9.96 9.32 -28.41
C MET A 1 -8.57 9.13 -27.86
N ASN A 2 -7.90 10.21 -27.44
CA ASN A 2 -6.50 10.17 -27.02
C ASN A 2 -6.44 10.74 -25.60
N ALA A 3 -6.34 9.86 -24.61
CA ALA A 3 -6.12 10.22 -23.22
C ALA A 3 -4.87 9.46 -22.74
N LYS A 4 -3.70 9.97 -23.13
CA LYS A 4 -2.48 9.71 -22.35
C LYS A 4 -2.61 10.56 -21.08
N ASN A 5 -3.05 9.99 -19.96
CA ASN A 5 -3.05 10.72 -18.68
C ASN A 5 -2.97 9.72 -17.52
N LYS A 6 -1.83 9.69 -16.81
CA LYS A 6 -1.52 8.92 -15.57
C LYS A 6 -2.45 7.73 -15.32
N ILE A 7 -2.04 6.51 -15.68
CA ILE A 7 -2.77 5.29 -15.31
C ILE A 7 -2.49 5.03 -13.82
N GLY A 8 -3.04 5.86 -12.93
CA GLY A 8 -3.21 5.49 -11.54
C GLY A 8 -4.05 4.21 -11.49
N SER A 9 -3.70 3.29 -10.60
CA SER A 9 -4.41 2.02 -10.49
C SER A 9 -5.90 2.25 -10.19
N THR A 10 -6.77 1.41 -10.76
CA THR A 10 -8.21 1.49 -10.46
C THR A 10 -8.46 1.15 -9.00
N LEU A 11 -9.55 1.69 -8.41
CA LEU A 11 -9.94 1.35 -7.03
C LEU A 11 -10.13 -0.16 -6.84
N GLU A 12 -10.64 -0.86 -7.85
CA GLU A 12 -10.81 -2.31 -7.78
C GLU A 12 -9.46 -3.04 -7.65
N SER A 13 -8.46 -2.67 -8.46
CA SER A 13 -7.12 -3.26 -8.37
C SER A 13 -6.45 -2.94 -7.05
N LEU A 14 -6.57 -1.70 -6.57
CA LEU A 14 -6.02 -1.29 -5.27
C LEU A 14 -6.69 -2.04 -4.11
N ASN A 15 -8.02 -2.25 -4.16
CA ASN A 15 -8.70 -3.07 -3.14
C ASN A 15 -8.22 -4.53 -3.14
N LYS A 16 -7.89 -5.11 -4.29
CA LYS A 16 -7.28 -6.45 -4.37
C LYS A 16 -5.92 -6.47 -3.68
N TYR A 17 -5.05 -5.52 -4.01
CA TYR A 17 -3.73 -5.40 -3.36
C TYR A 17 -3.83 -5.13 -1.87
N TRP A 18 -4.78 -4.31 -1.43
CA TRP A 18 -5.04 -4.05 -0.02
C TRP A 18 -5.44 -5.31 0.74
N ASN A 19 -6.28 -6.17 0.14
CA ASN A 19 -6.62 -7.45 0.75
C ASN A 19 -5.42 -8.40 0.88
N VAL A 20 -4.49 -8.36 -0.08
CA VAL A 20 -3.23 -9.11 0.02
C VAL A 20 -2.35 -8.53 1.12
N LEU A 21 -2.18 -7.21 1.19
CA LEU A 21 -1.39 -6.54 2.23
C LEU A 21 -1.88 -6.88 3.63
N LYS A 22 -3.21 -6.89 3.87
CA LYS A 22 -3.79 -7.26 5.17
C LYS A 22 -3.53 -8.72 5.58
N SER A 23 -3.17 -9.58 4.64
CA SER A 23 -2.83 -10.98 4.93
C SER A 23 -1.36 -11.16 5.28
N ILE A 24 -0.51 -10.16 5.03
CA ILE A 24 0.91 -10.19 5.33
C ILE A 24 1.11 -9.87 6.81
N SER A 25 1.95 -10.65 7.47
CA SER A 25 2.33 -10.40 8.86
C SER A 25 3.22 -9.16 8.97
N VAL A 26 3.06 -8.42 10.06
CA VAL A 26 3.81 -7.18 10.31
C VAL A 26 4.55 -7.29 11.62
N GLU A 27 5.80 -6.83 11.62
CA GLU A 27 6.68 -6.79 12.79
C GLU A 27 7.14 -5.36 13.08
N HIS A 28 7.75 -5.15 14.25
CA HIS A 28 8.36 -3.86 14.56
C HIS A 28 9.71 -3.74 13.85
N CYS A 29 9.84 -2.78 12.94
CA CYS A 29 11.12 -2.39 12.40
C CYS A 29 12.07 -1.94 13.52
N HIS A 30 13.16 -2.68 13.69
CA HIS A 30 14.09 -2.48 14.80
C HIS A 30 14.76 -1.09 14.78
N GLU A 31 14.88 -0.48 13.59
CA GLU A 31 15.54 0.83 13.41
C GLU A 31 14.62 2.03 13.66
N THR A 32 13.32 1.89 13.39
CA THR A 32 12.36 3.02 13.42
C THR A 32 11.29 2.88 14.50
N GLY A 33 11.11 1.67 15.05
CA GLY A 33 10.01 1.33 15.96
C GLY A 33 8.63 1.28 15.29
N MET A 34 8.56 1.46 13.97
CA MET A 34 7.33 1.43 13.18
C MET A 34 6.99 -0.01 12.73
N LEU A 35 5.77 -0.23 12.24
CA LEU A 35 5.38 -1.54 11.70
C LEU A 35 5.91 -1.72 10.28
N CYS A 36 6.49 -2.87 10.02
CA CYS A 36 7.06 -3.25 8.74
C CYS A 36 6.56 -4.61 8.29
N ILE A 37 6.46 -4.80 6.97
CA ILE A 37 6.02 -6.07 6.39
C ILE A 37 7.11 -7.15 6.56
N GLU A 38 6.72 -8.35 6.98
CA GLU A 38 7.66 -9.48 7.12
C GLU A 38 7.95 -10.16 5.77
N GLU A 39 7.06 -9.99 4.80
CA GLU A 39 7.16 -10.57 3.46
C GLU A 39 7.18 -9.45 2.40
N PRO A 40 7.87 -9.65 1.27
CA PRO A 40 7.84 -8.67 0.18
C PRO A 40 6.44 -8.51 -0.39
N PHE A 41 6.09 -7.27 -0.73
CA PHE A 41 4.77 -6.91 -1.27
C PHE A 41 4.91 -6.05 -2.52
N LEU A 42 4.45 -6.55 -3.67
CA LEU A 42 4.60 -5.87 -4.97
C LEU A 42 6.07 -5.58 -5.31
N HIS A 43 6.48 -4.33 -5.17
CA HIS A 43 7.85 -3.85 -5.40
C HIS A 43 8.53 -3.40 -4.08
N PHE A 44 7.85 -3.57 -2.95
CA PHE A 44 8.38 -3.32 -1.63
C PHE A 44 9.05 -4.59 -1.10
N ASP A 45 10.30 -4.46 -0.68
CA ASP A 45 11.03 -5.53 -0.02
C ASP A 45 10.51 -5.77 1.40
N ASN A 46 10.86 -6.92 1.98
CA ASN A 46 10.59 -7.16 3.39
C ASN A 46 11.30 -6.11 4.27
N GLY A 47 10.70 -5.80 5.42
CA GLY A 47 11.15 -4.70 6.27
C GLY A 47 10.73 -3.30 5.78
N THR A 48 9.96 -3.20 4.70
CA THR A 48 9.36 -1.91 4.31
C THR A 48 8.31 -1.49 5.33
N ASN A 49 8.35 -0.22 5.74
CA ASN A 49 7.35 0.38 6.62
C ASN A 49 5.96 0.36 5.98
N VAL A 50 4.99 -0.09 6.76
CA VAL A 50 3.59 -0.17 6.36
C VAL A 50 3.02 1.21 5.97
N GLU A 51 3.47 2.30 6.61
CA GLU A 51 3.05 3.67 6.27
C GLU A 51 3.53 4.12 4.88
N ASP A 52 4.74 3.74 4.47
CA ASP A 52 5.25 4.02 3.12
C ASP A 52 4.39 3.31 2.05
N ILE A 53 3.96 2.08 2.34
CA ILE A 53 3.05 1.32 1.47
C ILE A 53 1.68 2.00 1.43
N TRP A 54 1.18 2.51 2.55
CA TRP A 54 -0.09 3.26 2.59
C TRP A 54 -0.03 4.53 1.76
N HIS A 55 1.02 5.32 1.89
CA HIS A 55 1.20 6.52 1.07
C HIS A 55 1.29 6.19 -0.43
N TRP A 56 1.90 5.05 -0.78
CA TRP A 56 1.88 4.58 -2.16
C TRP A 56 0.45 4.30 -2.66
N PHE A 57 -0.39 3.63 -1.86
CA PHE A 57 -1.80 3.39 -2.20
C PHE A 57 -2.55 4.71 -2.48
N GLU A 58 -2.34 5.72 -1.64
CA GLU A 58 -2.98 7.04 -1.77
C GLU A 58 -2.46 7.83 -2.99
N ASP A 59 -1.18 7.69 -3.34
CA ASP A 59 -0.60 8.28 -4.56
C ASP A 59 -1.16 7.62 -5.83
N GLN A 60 -1.47 6.32 -5.79
CA GLN A 60 -2.05 5.61 -6.94
C GLN A 60 -3.45 6.11 -7.28
N ASN A 61 -4.26 6.49 -6.27
CA ASN A 61 -5.61 6.95 -6.48
C ASN A 61 -6.10 7.84 -5.32
N PRO A 62 -6.47 9.12 -5.56
CA PRO A 62 -6.89 10.03 -4.49
C PRO A 62 -8.19 9.62 -3.79
N TYR A 63 -8.97 8.71 -4.38
CA TYR A 63 -10.16 8.12 -3.76
C TYR A 63 -9.83 6.94 -2.84
N PHE A 64 -8.62 6.39 -2.92
CA PHE A 64 -8.14 5.36 -2.03
C PHE A 64 -7.47 6.03 -0.83
N GLN A 65 -8.16 6.11 0.30
CA GLN A 65 -7.66 6.76 1.51
C GLN A 65 -7.56 5.73 2.62
N VAL A 66 -6.35 5.39 3.03
CA VAL A 66 -6.12 4.29 3.98
C VAL A 66 -6.77 4.58 5.33
N ALA A 67 -6.69 5.83 5.79
CA ALA A 67 -7.32 6.27 7.03
C ALA A 67 -8.85 6.04 7.06
N LYS A 68 -9.52 6.05 5.90
CA LYS A 68 -10.97 5.75 5.81
C LYS A 68 -11.28 4.26 5.75
N ILE A 69 -10.32 3.43 5.34
CA ILE A 69 -10.49 1.98 5.21
C ILE A 69 -10.25 1.29 6.57
N MET A 70 -9.45 1.90 7.44
CA MET A 70 -9.12 1.38 8.76
C MET A 70 -10.11 1.77 9.87
N TYR A 71 -11.08 2.64 9.59
CA TYR A 71 -12.06 3.17 10.55
C TYR A 71 -13.44 2.57 10.32
#